data_AF-A0A381TSS0-F1
#
_entry.id   AF-A0A381TSS0-F1
#
_cell.length_a   1.000
_cell.length_b   1.000
_cell.length_c   1.000
_cell.angle_alpha   90.00
_cell.angle_beta   90.00
_cell.angle_gamma   90.00
#
_symmetry.space_group_name_H-M   'P 1'
#
loop_
_entity.id
_entity.type
_entity.pdbx_description
1 polymer ?
#
loop_
_entity_poly.entity_id
_entity_poly.type
_entity_poly.pdbx_seq_one_letter_code
_entity_poly.pdbx_strand_id
1 'polypeptide(L)'
;MRLFHRTSAEATKVILRDGFKDRADPTGANLGFYDQIPEIKAVWFADAPLDGYEDRQLLLEIPDEVAQKVDKTVRMGLWGRSSLVTRSNPQGGPPEVGEEGNSYQEYIIPAEIANQYGPPTDITDLADLF
;
A
#
# COMPACT_ATOMS: atom_id res chain seq x y z
N MET A 1 2.54 -5.70 -12.36
CA MET A 1 2.61 -6.16 -10.95
C MET A 1 1.21 -6.22 -10.38
N ARG A 2 1.02 -7.13 -9.43
CA ARG A 2 -0.20 -7.26 -8.64
C ARG A 2 0.01 -6.50 -7.33
N LEU A 3 -0.85 -5.52 -7.08
CA LEU A 3 -0.78 -4.65 -5.93
C LEU A 3 -2.01 -4.84 -5.04
N PHE A 4 -1.78 -4.98 -3.75
CA PHE A 4 -2.78 -5.33 -2.76
C PHE A 4 -3.04 -4.11 -1.87
N HIS A 5 -4.30 -3.69 -1.78
CA HIS A 5 -4.75 -2.66 -0.86
C HIS A 5 -5.66 -3.28 0.20
N ARG A 6 -5.26 -3.15 1.46
CA ARG A 6 -6.03 -3.64 2.60
C ARG A 6 -6.88 -2.51 3.18
N THR A 7 -8.17 -2.77 3.38
CA THR A 7 -9.11 -1.75 3.87
C THR A 7 -10.35 -2.38 4.49
N SER A 8 -11.18 -1.57 5.17
CA SER A 8 -12.40 -2.09 5.80
C SER A 8 -13.47 -2.48 4.78
N ALA A 9 -14.44 -3.30 5.20
CA ALA A 9 -15.57 -3.67 4.35
C ALA A 9 -16.37 -2.46 3.84
N GLU A 10 -16.53 -1.42 4.66
CA GLU A 10 -17.23 -0.20 4.25
C GLU A 10 -16.43 0.62 3.25
N ALA A 11 -15.11 0.76 3.45
CA ALA A 11 -14.25 1.43 2.50
C ALA A 11 -14.17 0.68 1.16
N THR A 12 -14.17 -0.65 1.20
CA THR A 12 -14.20 -1.53 0.01
C THR A 12 -15.40 -1.22 -0.88
N LYS A 13 -16.61 -1.15 -0.30
CA LYS A 13 -17.84 -0.79 -1.05
C LYS A 13 -17.71 0.57 -1.73
N VAL A 14 -17.12 1.55 -1.05
CA VAL A 14 -16.92 2.89 -1.60
C VAL A 14 -15.89 2.87 -2.73
N ILE A 15 -14.77 2.16 -2.55
CA ILE A 15 -13.69 2.07 -3.55
C ILE A 15 -14.16 1.35 -4.80
N LEU A 16 -14.91 0.25 -4.67
CA LEU A 16 -15.45 -0.48 -5.82
C LEU A 16 -16.48 0.33 -6.61
N ARG A 17 -17.20 1.25 -5.95
CA ARG A 17 -18.21 2.11 -6.59
C ARG A 17 -17.61 3.38 -7.20
N ASP A 18 -16.75 4.07 -6.46
CA ASP A 18 -16.27 5.42 -6.77
C ASP A 18 -14.80 5.45 -7.23
N GLY A 19 -14.09 4.33 -7.17
CA GLY A 19 -12.64 4.26 -7.28
C GLY A 19 -11.92 4.64 -5.98
N PHE A 20 -10.60 4.54 -6.02
CA PHE A 20 -9.75 5.02 -4.93
C PHE A 20 -9.87 6.54 -4.76
N LYS A 21 -9.61 7.02 -3.54
CA LYS A 21 -9.51 8.45 -3.22
C LYS A 21 -8.24 8.69 -2.44
N ASP A 22 -7.56 9.80 -2.74
CA ASP A 22 -6.43 10.23 -1.93
C ASP A 22 -6.93 10.50 -0.52
N ARG A 23 -6.43 9.71 0.43
CA ARG A 23 -6.77 9.88 1.83
C ARG A 23 -5.49 10.19 2.57
N ALA A 24 -5.55 11.26 3.36
CA ALA A 24 -4.55 11.53 4.37
C ALA A 24 -4.40 10.34 5.31
N ASP A 25 -3.17 9.93 5.61
CA ASP A 25 -2.91 9.04 6.74
C ASP A 25 -3.35 9.74 8.04
N PRO A 26 -4.48 9.32 8.67
CA PRO A 26 -5.03 10.00 9.82
C PRO A 26 -4.20 9.78 11.09
N THR A 27 -3.27 8.81 11.07
CA THR A 27 -2.49 8.43 12.25
C THR A 27 -1.24 9.31 12.43
N GLY A 28 -0.89 10.11 11.42
CA GLY A 28 0.40 10.79 11.37
C GLY A 28 1.60 9.83 11.32
N ALA A 29 1.37 8.52 11.33
CA ALA A 29 2.39 7.47 11.39
C ALA A 29 2.89 7.11 10.00
N ASN A 30 3.10 8.12 9.14
CA ASN A 30 3.60 7.92 7.80
C ASN A 30 4.99 7.28 7.89
N LEU A 31 5.06 5.98 7.56
CA LEU A 31 6.29 5.20 7.66
C LEU A 31 6.96 5.21 9.06
N GLY A 32 6.20 5.49 10.13
CA GLY A 32 6.72 5.55 11.51
C GLY A 32 7.36 6.89 11.87
N PHE A 33 7.28 7.86 10.95
CA PHE A 33 7.71 9.23 11.14
C PHE A 33 6.52 10.07 11.61
N TYR A 34 6.18 9.91 12.88
CA TYR A 34 5.12 10.68 13.56
C TYR A 34 5.37 12.18 13.42
N ASP A 35 4.44 12.88 12.74
CA ASP A 35 4.42 14.33 12.50
C ASP A 35 5.69 14.93 11.87
N GLN A 36 6.62 14.08 11.43
CA GLN A 36 7.94 14.46 10.92
C GLN A 36 7.95 14.63 9.40
N ILE A 37 6.95 14.07 8.72
CA ILE A 37 6.80 14.24 7.28
C ILE A 37 5.43 14.84 6.95
N PRO A 38 5.35 15.64 5.87
CA PRO A 38 4.07 16.14 5.39
C PRO A 38 3.08 15.00 5.15
N GLU A 39 1.82 15.29 5.39
CA GLU A 39 0.69 14.40 5.14
C GLU A 39 0.77 13.80 3.72
N ILE A 40 0.81 12.47 3.63
CA ILE A 40 0.80 11.75 2.36
C ILE A 40 -0.65 11.64 1.88
N LYS A 41 -0.93 12.23 0.72
CA LYS A 41 -2.22 12.15 0.01
C LYS A 41 -2.10 11.20 -1.17
N ALA A 42 -2.27 9.92 -0.91
CA ALA A 42 -2.18 8.85 -1.90
C ALA A 42 -2.78 7.56 -1.34
N VAL A 43 -2.72 6.48 -2.12
CA VAL A 43 -3.17 5.14 -1.73
C VAL A 43 -1.95 4.25 -1.51
N TRP A 44 -1.99 3.49 -0.43
CA TRP A 44 -0.97 2.51 -0.08
C TRP A 44 -1.30 1.15 -0.68
N PHE A 45 -0.30 0.53 -1.29
CA PHE A 45 -0.36 -0.81 -1.84
C PHE A 45 0.83 -1.64 -1.37
N ALA A 46 0.66 -2.95 -1.24
CA ALA A 46 1.73 -3.92 -1.07
C ALA A 46 1.86 -4.79 -2.34
N ASP A 47 3.04 -5.33 -2.64
CA ASP A 47 3.24 -6.31 -3.73
C ASP A 47 2.90 -7.76 -3.33
N ALA A 48 2.53 -7.97 -2.08
CA ALA A 48 2.05 -9.23 -1.54
C ALA A 48 0.73 -9.01 -0.77
N PRO A 49 -0.11 -10.06 -0.65
CA PRO A 49 -1.26 -10.00 0.23
C PRO A 49 -0.80 -9.74 1.67
N LEU A 50 -1.55 -8.88 2.37
CA LEU A 50 -1.32 -8.54 3.77
C LEU A 50 -2.26 -9.34 4.68
N ASP A 51 -1.69 -10.03 5.66
CA ASP A 51 -2.45 -10.75 6.68
C ASP A 51 -3.09 -9.77 7.67
N GLY A 52 -4.33 -10.06 8.08
CA GLY A 52 -5.04 -9.26 9.07
C GLY A 52 -6.47 -9.75 9.28
N TYR A 53 -6.91 -9.81 10.53
CA TYR A 53 -8.29 -10.15 10.84
C TYR A 53 -9.20 -8.95 10.52
N GLU A 54 -10.33 -9.21 9.85
CA GLU A 54 -11.45 -8.29 9.57
C GLU A 54 -11.29 -7.28 8.43
N ASP A 55 -10.12 -7.18 7.80
CA ASP A 55 -9.92 -6.32 6.64
C ASP A 55 -10.19 -7.05 5.31
N ARG A 56 -10.74 -6.32 4.33
CA ARG A 56 -10.90 -6.75 2.94
C ARG A 56 -9.62 -6.48 2.16
N GLN A 57 -9.38 -7.31 1.15
CA GLN A 57 -8.21 -7.20 0.28
C GLN A 57 -8.62 -6.92 -1.16
N LEU A 58 -8.15 -5.79 -1.68
CA LEU A 58 -8.36 -5.33 -3.04
C LEU A 58 -7.10 -5.52 -3.87
N LEU A 59 -7.24 -6.10 -5.06
CA LEU A 59 -6.16 -6.30 -6.03
C LEU A 59 -6.26 -5.27 -7.17
N LEU A 60 -5.15 -4.62 -7.47
CA LEU A 60 -4.96 -3.75 -8.64
C LEU A 60 -3.81 -4.27 -9.49
N GLU A 61 -4.02 -4.39 -10.80
CA GLU A 61 -2.96 -4.70 -11.75
C GLU A 61 -2.44 -3.44 -12.41
N ILE A 62 -1.16 -3.13 -12.20
CA ILE A 62 -0.51 -1.94 -12.77
C ILE A 62 0.87 -2.33 -13.32
N PRO A 63 1.35 -1.74 -14.44
CA PRO A 63 2.69 -2.02 -14.94
C PRO A 63 3.77 -1.64 -13.92
N ASP A 64 4.79 -2.48 -13.80
CA ASP A 64 5.82 -2.35 -12.76
C ASP A 64 6.56 -1.00 -12.85
N GLU A 65 6.90 -0.61 -14.08
CA GLU A 65 7.57 0.64 -14.38
C GLU A 65 6.75 1.85 -13.90
N VAL A 66 5.42 1.77 -14.00
CA VAL A 66 4.54 2.86 -13.56
C VAL A 66 4.54 2.92 -12.05
N ALA A 67 4.23 1.80 -11.37
CA ALA A 67 4.18 1.75 -9.91
C ALA A 67 5.49 2.21 -9.26
N GLN A 68 6.64 1.72 -9.77
CA GLN A 68 7.96 2.14 -9.28
C GLN A 68 8.23 3.62 -9.55
N LYS A 69 7.89 4.13 -10.75
CA LYS A 69 8.11 5.53 -11.11
C LYS A 69 7.27 6.48 -10.26
N VAL A 70 5.98 6.17 -10.06
CA VAL A 70 5.08 7.04 -9.30
C VAL A 70 5.39 6.99 -7.82
N ASP A 71 5.66 5.82 -7.23
CA ASP A 71 6.11 5.70 -5.84
C ASP A 71 7.39 6.52 -5.61
N LYS A 72 8.39 6.35 -6.49
CA LYS A 72 9.63 7.14 -6.42
C LYS A 72 9.34 8.64 -6.56
N THR A 73 8.45 9.05 -7.45
CA THR A 73 8.12 10.47 -7.66
C THR A 73 7.44 11.06 -6.44
N VAL A 74 6.46 10.34 -5.88
CA VAL A 74 5.74 10.73 -4.67
C VAL A 74 6.71 10.84 -3.49
N ARG A 75 7.56 9.84 -3.28
CA ARG A 75 8.61 9.89 -2.24
C ARG A 75 9.59 11.03 -2.46
N MET A 76 10.06 11.27 -3.69
CA MET A 76 10.99 12.38 -3.96
C MET A 76 10.35 13.76 -3.76
N GLY A 77 9.06 13.90 -4.07
CA GLY A 77 8.28 15.13 -3.85
C GLY A 77 7.97 15.38 -2.37
N LEU A 78 7.70 14.31 -1.62
CA LEU A 78 7.44 14.35 -0.17
C LEU A 78 8.74 14.54 0.65
N TRP A 79 9.87 14.00 0.20
CA TRP A 79 11.12 13.91 0.97
C TRP A 79 12.24 14.81 0.44
N GLY A 80 12.00 15.58 -0.63
CA GLY A 80 12.96 16.55 -1.17
C GLY A 80 14.36 15.99 -1.41
N ARG A 81 14.58 15.29 -2.53
CA ARG A 81 15.90 14.82 -3.03
C ARG A 81 16.74 13.89 -2.13
N SER A 82 16.49 13.80 -0.82
CA SER A 82 17.10 12.82 0.08
C SER A 82 16.27 11.55 0.09
N SER A 83 16.74 10.59 -0.70
CA SER A 83 16.22 9.23 -0.84
C SER A 83 16.38 8.41 0.44
N LEU A 84 15.57 7.35 0.54
CA LEU A 84 15.73 6.14 1.37
C LEU A 84 14.85 6.06 2.63
N VAL A 85 13.55 5.83 2.41
CA VAL A 85 12.82 4.90 3.29
C VAL A 85 12.11 3.88 2.40
N THR A 86 12.84 2.82 2.07
CA THR A 86 12.23 1.55 1.67
C THR A 86 11.92 0.84 3.00
N ARG A 87 10.64 0.77 3.39
CA ARG A 87 10.23 -0.10 4.49
C ARG A 87 10.31 -1.54 3.97
N SER A 88 11.42 -2.20 4.23
CA SER A 88 11.45 -3.65 4.43
C SER A 88 11.17 -3.84 5.92
N ASN A 89 9.96 -4.26 6.28
CA ASN A 89 9.54 -4.40 7.68
C ASN A 89 10.42 -5.46 8.39
N PRO A 90 11.31 -5.13 9.35
CA PRO A 90 11.84 -6.11 10.27
C PRO A 90 10.95 -6.04 11.50
N GLN A 91 9.93 -6.88 11.57
CA GLN A 91 9.07 -6.94 12.74
C GLN A 91 9.96 -7.22 13.97
N GLY A 92 10.06 -6.23 14.86
CA GLY A 92 10.97 -6.23 15.99
C GLY A 92 10.64 -7.31 17.01
N GLY A 93 11.20 -8.49 16.80
CA GLY A 93 11.34 -9.58 17.77
C GLY A 93 12.75 -10.16 17.66
N PRO A 94 13.29 -10.76 18.74
CA PRO A 94 14.61 -11.40 18.68
C PRO A 94 14.62 -12.51 17.61
N PRO A 95 15.78 -12.87 17.05
CA PRO A 95 15.88 -13.79 15.94
C PRO A 95 15.59 -15.21 16.42
N GLU A 96 14.30 -15.55 16.53
CA GLU A 96 13.86 -16.92 16.69
C GLU A 96 13.65 -17.54 15.32
N VAL A 97 14.15 -18.76 15.21
CA VAL A 97 14.35 -19.51 13.98
C VAL A 97 12.99 -19.91 13.41
N GLY A 98 12.69 -19.38 12.22
CA GLY A 98 11.84 -20.05 11.23
C GLY A 98 10.37 -19.63 11.18
N GLU A 99 10.10 -18.46 10.60
CA GLU A 99 9.01 -18.27 9.64
C GLU A 99 9.56 -17.30 8.57
N GLU A 100 9.54 -17.71 7.30
CA GLU A 100 9.90 -16.89 6.15
C GLU A 100 8.83 -15.79 6.01
N GLY A 101 8.89 -14.80 6.90
CA GLY A 101 7.96 -13.67 6.91
C GLY A 101 8.08 -12.94 5.59
N ASN A 102 7.07 -13.09 4.73
CA ASN A 102 7.01 -12.49 3.40
C ASN A 102 7.44 -11.02 3.47
N SER A 103 8.65 -10.73 2.99
CA SER A 103 9.13 -9.37 2.87
C SER A 103 8.33 -8.71 1.75
N TYR A 104 7.29 -7.96 2.10
CA TYR A 104 6.50 -7.20 1.14
C TYR A 104 7.09 -5.79 0.98
N GLN A 105 6.97 -5.26 -0.24
CA GLN A 105 7.31 -3.89 -0.58
C GLN A 105 6.04 -3.04 -0.65
N GLU A 106 6.04 -1.92 0.05
CA GLU A 106 4.97 -0.94 -0.01
C GLU A 106 5.21 0.10 -1.11
N TYR A 107 4.14 0.43 -1.84
CA TYR A 107 4.08 1.43 -2.89
C TYR A 107 3.03 2.49 -2.55
N ILE A 108 3.37 3.75 -2.81
CA ILE A 108 2.46 4.89 -2.68
C ILE A 108 2.07 5.37 -4.07
N ILE A 109 0.79 5.26 -4.42
CA ILE A 109 0.28 5.61 -5.74
C ILE A 109 -0.88 6.61 -5.58
N PRO A 110 -0.86 7.77 -6.25
CA PRO A 110 -2.00 8.68 -6.23
C PRO A 110 -3.26 8.00 -6.77
N ALA A 111 -4.41 8.27 -6.16
CA ALA A 111 -5.68 7.68 -6.55
C ALA A 111 -6.02 7.96 -8.02
N GLU A 112 -5.70 9.16 -8.52
CA GLU A 112 -5.86 9.52 -9.93
C GLU A 112 -5.14 8.53 -10.86
N ILE A 113 -3.92 8.12 -10.50
CA ILE A 113 -3.14 7.17 -11.29
C ILE A 113 -3.68 5.75 -11.11
N ALA A 114 -3.95 5.33 -9.86
CA ALA A 114 -4.47 3.99 -9.58
C ALA A 114 -5.78 3.71 -10.34
N ASN A 115 -6.69 4.69 -10.37
CA ASN A 115 -7.98 4.57 -11.05
C ASN A 115 -7.88 4.48 -12.59
N GLN A 116 -6.73 4.81 -13.20
CA GLN A 116 -6.52 4.63 -14.65
C GLN A 116 -6.38 3.15 -15.04
N TYR A 117 -6.06 2.28 -14.07
CA TYR A 117 -5.86 0.85 -14.30
C TYR A 117 -7.10 0.00 -14.03
N GLY A 118 -8.25 0.67 -13.87
CA GLY A 118 -9.55 0.02 -13.68
C GLY A 118 -9.97 -0.08 -12.21
N PRO A 119 -11.22 -0.52 -11.97
CA PRO A 119 -11.67 -0.80 -10.62
C PRO A 119 -10.85 -1.97 -10.04
N PRO A 120 -10.44 -1.91 -8.76
CA PRO A 120 -9.75 -3.04 -8.16
C PRO A 120 -10.70 -4.25 -8.02
N THR A 121 -10.12 -5.43 -7.90
CA THR A 121 -10.85 -6.68 -7.67
C THR A 121 -10.84 -7.03 -6.19
N ASP A 122 -12.00 -7.30 -5.58
CA ASP A 122 -12.06 -7.85 -4.22
C ASP A 122 -11.66 -9.33 -4.26
N ILE A 123 -10.54 -9.65 -3.61
CA ILE A 123 -9.99 -11.01 -3.52
C ILE A 123 -10.03 -11.56 -2.10
N THR A 124 -10.79 -10.93 -1.19
CA THR A 124 -10.83 -11.33 0.23
C THR A 124 -11.18 -12.82 0.39
N ASP A 125 -12.17 -13.30 -0.36
CA ASP A 125 -12.62 -14.69 -0.30
C ASP A 125 -11.75 -15.65 -1.16
N LEU A 126 -10.68 -15.13 -1.75
CA LEU A 126 -9.70 -15.85 -2.59
C LEU A 126 -8.28 -15.77 -2.00
N ALA A 127 -8.11 -15.23 -0.79
CA ALA A 127 -6.81 -15.03 -0.16
C ALA A 127 -6.04 -16.35 0.05
N ASP A 128 -6.74 -17.48 0.20
CA ASP A 128 -6.14 -18.82 0.31
C ASP A 128 -5.50 -19.35 -1.00
N LEU A 129 -5.60 -18.63 -2.12
CA LEU A 129 -5.12 -19.04 -3.44
C LEU A 129 -3.82 -18.35 -3.88
N PHE A 130 -3.23 -17.48 -3.05
CA PHE A 130 -2.08 -16.64 -3.41
C PHE A 130 -0.91 -16.78 -2.45
#